data_AF-A0A1I2MFH7-F1
#
_entry.id   AF-A0A1I2MFH7-F1
#
_cell.length_a   1.000
_cell.length_b   1.000
_cell.length_c   1.000
_cell.angle_alpha   90.00
_cell.angle_beta   90.00
_cell.angle_gamma   90.00
#
_symmetry.space_group_name_H-M   'P 1'
#
loop_
_entity.id
_entity.type
_entity.pdbx_description
1 polymer ?
#
loop_
_entity_poly.entity_id
_entity_poly.type
_entity_poly.pdbx_seq_one_letter_code
_entity_poly.pdbx_strand_id
1 'polypeptide(L)' 'MPVRLAEVADVGERRAVLRAFPAEVPHGVPFFVRIGLVATGTADEFEAAADRVAVFEIITITPKRINDI' A
#
# COMPACT_ATOMS: atom_id res chain seq x y z
N MET A 1 -3.50 1.37 -20.79
CA MET A 1 -2.29 0.60 -20.44
C MET A 1 -2.67 -0.38 -19.35
N PRO A 2 -2.48 -1.69 -19.55
CA PRO A 2 -2.78 -2.65 -18.50
C PRO A 2 -1.79 -2.50 -17.34
N VAL A 3 -2.28 -2.71 -16.12
CA VAL A 3 -1.47 -2.74 -14.89
C VAL A 3 -1.66 -4.09 -14.19
N ARG A 4 -0.62 -4.55 -13.50
CA ARG A 4 -0.68 -5.66 -12.56
C ARG A 4 -0.52 -5.09 -11.15
N LEU A 5 -1.37 -5.53 -10.24
CA LEU A 5 -1.16 -5.32 -8.81
C LEU A 5 -0.37 -6.51 -8.27
N ALA A 6 0.82 -6.26 -7.72
CA ALA A 6 1.61 -7.27 -7.03
C ALA A 6 1.58 -6.96 -5.53
N GLU A 7 1.20 -7.94 -4.70
CA GLU A 7 1.29 -7.77 -3.26
C GLU A 7 2.77 -7.69 -2.85
N VAL A 8 3.10 -6.71 -2.01
CA VAL A 8 4.45 -6.51 -1.48
C VAL A 8 4.70 -7.56 -0.40
N ALA A 9 5.56 -8.54 -0.71
CA ALA A 9 5.89 -9.63 0.20
C ALA A 9 6.91 -9.21 1.27
N ASP A 10 7.77 -8.22 0.97
CA ASP A 10 8.76 -7.74 1.92
C ASP A 10 8.09 -6.94 3.05
N VAL A 11 8.34 -7.39 4.28
CA VAL A 11 7.71 -6.80 5.47
C VAL A 11 8.29 -5.41 5.78
N GLY A 12 9.57 -5.18 5.50
CA GLY A 12 10.21 -3.88 5.72
C GLY A 12 9.64 -2.82 4.78
N GLU A 13 9.45 -3.17 3.52
CA GLU A 13 8.85 -2.30 2.51
C GLU A 13 7.38 -1.99 2.84
N ARG A 14 6.58 -3.00 3.23
CA ARG A 14 5.21 -2.79 3.73
C ARG A 14 5.16 -1.80 4.90
N ARG A 15 6.04 -1.96 5.88
CA ARG A 15 6.15 -1.06 7.04
C ARG A 15 6.50 0.36 6.61
N ALA A 16 7.47 0.52 5.71
CA ALA A 16 7.86 1.83 5.21
C ALA A 16 6.71 2.54 4.48
N VAL A 17 5.98 1.84 3.61
CA VAL A 17 4.81 2.40 2.90
C VAL A 17 3.73 2.83 3.89
N LEU A 18 3.40 1.99 4.87
CA LEU A 18 2.37 2.33 5.85
C LEU A 18 2.80 3.45 6.79
N ARG A 19 4.07 3.52 7.17
CA ARG A 19 4.62 4.64 7.94
C ARG A 19 4.45 5.97 7.22
N ALA A 20 4.62 5.99 5.90
CA ALA A 20 4.45 7.18 5.07
C ALA A 20 2.98 7.57 4.83
N PHE A 21 2.06 6.59 4.91
CA PHE A 21 0.64 6.78 4.60
C PHE A 21 -0.02 8.02 5.22
N PRO A 22 0.07 8.30 6.54
CA PRO A 22 -0.62 9.45 7.12
C PRO A 22 -0.08 10.80 6.63
N ALA A 23 1.15 10.86 6.13
CA ALA A 23 1.73 12.06 5.55
C ALA A 23 1.31 12.25 4.07
N GLU A 24 1.35 11.17 3.28
CA GLU A 24 1.05 11.21 1.84
C GLU A 24 -0.46 11.18 1.55
N VAL A 25 -1.24 10.58 2.44
CA VAL A 25 -2.70 10.40 2.29
C VAL A 25 -3.45 10.88 3.54
N PRO A 26 -3.31 12.16 3.93
CA PRO A 26 -3.85 12.68 5.19
C PRO A 26 -5.38 12.55 5.25
N HIS A 27 -6.07 12.68 4.12
CA HIS A 27 -7.52 12.51 4.04
C HIS A 27 -8.00 11.06 4.15
N GLY A 28 -7.10 10.08 4.02
CA GLY A 28 -7.39 8.66 4.22
C GLY A 28 -7.34 8.23 5.69
N VAL A 29 -6.61 8.95 6.54
CA VAL A 29 -6.44 8.62 7.96
C VAL A 29 -7.77 8.49 8.74
N PRO A 30 -8.77 9.38 8.58
CA PRO A 30 -10.02 9.29 9.33
C PRO A 30 -10.80 7.99 9.08
N PHE A 31 -10.64 7.36 7.91
CA PHE A 31 -11.24 6.06 7.65
C PHE A 31 -10.67 4.98 8.58
N PHE A 32 -9.34 4.91 8.68
CA PHE A 32 -8.65 3.91 9.49
C PHE A 32 -8.86 4.09 11.00
N VAL A 33 -9.01 5.34 11.46
CA VAL A 33 -9.43 5.65 12.83
C VAL A 33 -10.85 5.15 13.08
N ARG A 34 -11.79 5.45 12.18
CA ARG A 34 -13.21 5.09 12.35
C ARG A 34 -13.45 3.57 12.37
N ILE A 35 -12.65 2.80 11.64
CA ILE A 35 -12.73 1.33 11.67
C ILE A 35 -11.91 0.70 12.81
N GLY A 36 -11.20 1.51 13.61
CA GLY A 36 -10.40 1.03 14.75
C GLY A 36 -9.10 0.32 14.36
N LEU A 37 -8.58 0.51 13.14
CA LEU A 37 -7.28 -0.05 12.76
C LEU A 37 -6.14 0.63 13.53
N VAL A 38 -6.25 1.94 13.66
CA VAL A 38 -5.35 2.87 14.34
C VAL A 38 -6.18 3.77 15.27
N ALA A 39 -5.58 4.32 16.33
CA ALA A 39 -6.31 5.09 17.33
C ALA A 39 -6.35 6.58 16.99
N THR A 40 -5.21 7.12 16.56
CA THR A 40 -5.04 8.56 16.28
C THR A 40 -4.48 8.82 14.88
N GLY A 41 -3.93 7.79 14.23
CA GLY A 41 -3.43 7.86 12.86
C GLY A 41 -1.98 8.31 12.74
N THR A 42 -1.15 8.05 13.76
CA THR A 42 0.29 8.35 13.68
C THR A 42 1.02 7.38 12.75
N ALA A 43 2.20 7.81 12.27
CA ALA A 43 3.09 6.98 11.46
C ALA A 43 3.44 5.64 12.15
N ASP A 44 3.71 5.67 13.46
CA ASP A 44 4.03 4.47 14.24
C ASP A 44 2.82 3.51 14.35
N GLU A 45 1.60 4.04 14.48
CA GLU A 45 0.38 3.23 14.52
C GLU A 45 0.13 2.52 13.16
N PHE A 46 0.37 3.21 12.05
CA PHE A 46 0.25 2.60 10.72
C PHE A 46 1.36 1.59 10.43
N GLU A 47 2.60 1.85 10.82
CA GLU A 47 3.71 0.90 10.69
C GLU A 47 3.43 -0.38 11.50
N ALA A 48 2.95 -0.25 12.74
CA ALA A 48 2.57 -1.37 13.59
C ALA A 48 1.38 -2.17 13.02
N ALA A 49 0.56 -1.55 12.16
CA ALA A 49 -0.54 -2.21 11.48
C ALA A 49 -0.10 -3.03 10.25
N ALA A 50 1.19 -3.05 9.91
CA ALA A 50 1.68 -3.68 8.68
C ALA A 50 1.23 -5.12 8.51
N ASP A 51 1.19 -5.94 9.56
CA ASP A 51 0.79 -7.34 9.50
C ASP A 51 -0.72 -7.57 9.23
N ARG A 52 -1.51 -6.49 9.20
CA ARG A 52 -2.97 -6.50 9.01
C ARG A 52 -3.41 -5.76 7.73
N VAL A 53 -2.47 -5.17 6.99
CA VAL A 53 -2.76 -4.35 5.81
C VAL A 53 -1.90 -4.80 4.63
N ALA A 54 -2.56 -5.27 3.57
CA ALA A 54 -1.89 -5.59 2.33
C ALA A 54 -1.49 -4.30 1.60
N VAL A 55 -0.25 -4.27 1.10
CA VAL A 55 0.29 -3.21 0.24
C VAL A 55 0.50 -3.80 -1.14
N PHE A 56 0.10 -3.07 -2.17
CA PHE A 56 0.24 -3.51 -3.55
C PHE A 56 1.10 -2.53 -4.34
N GLU A 57 2.08 -3.05 -5.06
CA GLU A 57 2.81 -2.32 -6.08
C GLU A 57 2.02 -2.33 -7.40
N ILE A 58 1.93 -1.17 -8.04
CA ILE A 58 1.29 -1.02 -9.35
C ILE A 58 2.36 -1.15 -10.43
N ILE A 59 2.37 -2.29 -11.11
CA ILE A 59 3.34 -2.59 -12.17
C ILE A 59 2.70 -2.34 -13.53
N THR A 60 3.28 -1.42 -14.31
CA THR A 60 2.83 -1.20 -15.70
C THR A 60 3.21 -2.40 -16.56
N ILE A 61 2.27 -2.92 -17.34
CA ILE A 61 2.52 -4.03 -18.26
C ILE A 61 2.52 -3.49 -19.69
N THR A 62 3.62 -3.70 -20.41
CA THR A 62 3.65 -3.47 -21.86
C THR A 62 2.97 -4.65 -22.56
N PRO A 63 1.93 -4.44 -23.39
CA PRO A 63 1.30 -5.53 -24.13
C PRO A 63 2.32 -6.20 -25.06
N LYS A 64 2.38 -7.54 -25.05
CA LYS A 64 3.18 -8.31 -26.01
C LYS A 64 2.56 -8.15 -27.41
N ARG A 65 3.35 -7.84 -28.45
CA ARG A 65 2.79 -7.69 -29.81
C ARG A 65 2.60 -9.07 -30.44
N ILE A 66 1.57 -9.19 -31.26
CA ILE A 66 1.16 -10.45 -31.92
C ILE A 66 2.25 -11.06 -32.83
N ASN A 67 3.29 -10.30 -33.21
CA ASN A 67 4.36 -10.76 -34.13
C ASN A 67 5.68 -11.18 -33.43
N ASP A 68 5.70 -11.39 -32.12
CA ASP A 68 6.92 -11.78 -31.39
C ASP A 68 7.14 -13.32 -31.35
N ILE A 69 6.78 -14.05 -32.43
CA ILE A 69 7.05 -15.49 -32.64
C ILE A 69 7.85 -15.67 -33.93
#